data_AF-A0ABD0SV25-F1
#
_entry.id   AF-A0ABD0SV25-F1
#
_cell.length_a   1.000
_cell.length_b   1.000
_cell.length_c   1.000
_cell.angle_alpha   90.00
_cell.angle_beta   90.00
_cell.angle_gamma   90.00
#
_symmetry.space_group_name_H-M   'P 1'
#
loop_
_entity.id
_entity.type
_entity.pdbx_description
1 polymer ?
#
loop_
_entity_poly.entity_id
_entity_poly.type
_entity_poly.pdbx_seq_one_letter_code
_entity_poly.pdbx_strand_id
1 'polypeptide(L)'
;MPTDVMSATCRAERFGQGFKKTSDAEVKSGFLVLLGPGGMRQDVRVVVYKTSLEHFAVIYPRKRLSKPIGVVNLRNTAVERAESSTGFVVRQKGYDNTISAKFVCSERDVESWLAAFASTSSQCHHHTSLPVLLEAEES
;
A
#
# COMPACT_ATOMS: atom_id res chain seq x y z
N MET A 1 -30.06 17.74 -49.19
CA MET A 1 -30.06 18.49 -47.92
C MET A 1 -29.41 17.60 -46.87
N PRO A 2 -28.21 17.93 -46.38
CA PRO A 2 -27.49 17.11 -45.40
C PRO A 2 -27.85 17.53 -43.97
N THR A 3 -27.91 16.57 -43.07
CA THR A 3 -27.85 16.81 -41.62
C THR A 3 -26.67 16.04 -41.06
N ASP A 4 -25.63 16.81 -40.71
CA ASP A 4 -24.50 16.39 -39.90
C ASP A 4 -24.97 15.73 -38.59
N VAL A 5 -24.48 14.51 -38.33
CA VAL A 5 -24.45 13.96 -36.97
C VAL A 5 -23.00 13.57 -36.69
N MET A 6 -22.38 14.41 -35.87
CA MET A 6 -20.99 14.39 -35.46
C MET A 6 -20.54 13.04 -34.89
N SER A 7 -19.32 12.69 -35.25
CA SER A 7 -18.53 11.59 -34.71
C SER A 7 -18.38 11.67 -33.18
N ALA A 8 -18.91 10.67 -32.47
CA ALA A 8 -18.46 10.38 -31.11
C ALA A 8 -17.18 9.53 -31.17
N THR A 9 -16.06 10.16 -31.55
CA THR A 9 -14.74 9.59 -31.29
C THR A 9 -14.62 9.33 -29.79
N CYS A 10 -14.39 8.08 -29.43
CA CYS A 10 -14.03 7.64 -28.09
C CYS A 10 -12.94 8.55 -27.53
N ARG A 11 -13.33 9.47 -26.65
CA ARG A 11 -12.41 10.35 -25.95
C ARG A 11 -11.68 9.48 -24.96
N ALA A 12 -10.56 8.89 -25.40
CA ALA A 12 -9.51 8.44 -24.52
C ALA A 12 -9.09 9.69 -23.72
N GLU A 13 -9.65 9.84 -22.53
CA GLU A 13 -9.16 10.81 -21.55
C GLU A 13 -7.73 10.39 -21.22
N ARG A 14 -6.79 10.97 -21.96
CA ARG A 14 -5.40 11.12 -21.54
C ARG A 14 -5.43 12.01 -20.30
N PHE A 15 -5.76 11.40 -19.16
CA PHE A 15 -5.64 12.03 -17.86
C PHE A 15 -4.18 12.46 -17.70
N GLY A 16 -4.02 13.78 -17.52
CA GLY A 16 -2.77 14.51 -17.42
C GLY A 16 -1.56 13.68 -17.01
N GLN A 17 -0.63 13.54 -17.95
CA GLN A 17 0.80 13.47 -17.71
C GLN A 17 1.24 14.75 -16.98
N GLY A 18 0.82 14.92 -15.73
CA GLY A 18 1.42 15.85 -14.79
C GLY A 18 2.55 15.10 -14.10
N PHE A 19 3.79 15.51 -14.40
CA PHE A 19 5.05 15.10 -13.78
C PHE A 19 4.89 14.32 -12.47
N LYS A 20 4.99 12.99 -12.54
CA LYS A 20 5.38 12.21 -11.38
C LYS A 20 6.79 11.73 -11.62
N LYS A 21 7.74 12.43 -11.01
CA LYS A 21 8.95 11.78 -10.52
C LYS A 21 8.42 10.72 -9.54
N THR A 22 8.18 9.50 -10.03
CA THR A 22 7.92 8.36 -9.15
C THR A 22 9.10 8.33 -8.22
N SER A 23 8.88 8.66 -6.94
CA SER A 23 9.91 8.45 -5.94
C SER A 23 10.31 7.00 -6.06
N ASP A 24 11.61 6.68 -6.14
CA ASP A 24 12.08 5.29 -6.22
C ASP A 24 11.54 4.42 -5.07
N ALA A 25 11.03 5.06 -4.01
CA ALA A 25 10.39 4.41 -2.87
C ALA A 25 8.89 4.12 -3.03
N GLU A 26 8.18 4.64 -4.05
CA GLU A 26 6.73 4.37 -4.22
C GLU A 26 6.51 2.93 -4.70
N VAL A 27 5.89 2.10 -3.85
CA VAL A 27 5.59 0.68 -4.16
C VAL A 27 4.29 0.55 -4.93
N LYS A 28 3.25 1.27 -4.50
CA LYS A 28 1.91 1.19 -5.10
C LYS A 28 1.11 2.43 -4.76
N SER A 29 0.32 2.93 -5.72
CA SER A 29 -0.75 3.88 -5.42
C SER A 29 -2.04 3.56 -6.15
N GLY A 30 -3.16 4.01 -5.58
CA GLY A 30 -4.48 3.80 -6.16
C GLY A 30 -5.60 4.31 -5.27
N PHE A 31 -6.83 4.13 -5.74
CA PHE A 31 -8.03 4.52 -5.00
C PHE A 31 -8.63 3.31 -4.30
N LEU A 32 -8.97 3.49 -3.04
CA LEU A 32 -9.59 2.49 -2.17
C LEU A 32 -10.79 3.11 -1.47
N VAL A 33 -11.65 2.27 -0.89
CA VAL A 33 -12.71 2.72 0.02
C VAL A 33 -12.33 2.34 1.44
N LEU A 34 -12.11 3.33 2.30
CA LEU A 34 -11.89 3.13 3.73
C LEU A 34 -13.24 2.99 4.44
N LEU A 35 -13.41 1.94 5.24
CA LEU A 35 -14.57 1.76 6.10
C LEU A 35 -14.25 2.30 7.50
N GLY A 36 -14.98 3.33 7.91
CA GLY A 36 -14.92 3.91 9.24
C GLY A 36 -15.88 3.27 10.23
N PRO A 37 -15.82 3.69 11.51
CA PRO A 37 -16.78 3.30 12.54
C PRO A 37 -18.22 3.56 12.10
N GLY A 38 -19.15 2.66 12.43
CA GLY A 38 -20.57 2.79 12.05
C GLY A 38 -20.86 2.52 10.57
N GLY A 39 -19.93 1.93 9.81
CA GLY A 39 -20.14 1.56 8.41
C GLY A 39 -19.98 2.70 7.41
N MET A 40 -19.46 3.85 7.85
CA MET A 40 -19.18 4.98 6.98
C MET A 40 -18.15 4.60 5.91
N ARG A 41 -18.46 4.85 4.64
CA ARG A 41 -17.57 4.56 3.50
C ARG A 41 -16.92 5.85 3.01
N GLN A 42 -15.61 5.89 2.95
CA GLN A 42 -14.85 7.05 2.48
C GLN A 42 -13.94 6.67 1.31
N ASP A 43 -14.13 7.33 0.17
CA ASP A 43 -13.21 7.21 -0.95
C ASP A 43 -11.87 7.89 -0.63
N VAL A 44 -10.80 7.12 -0.71
CA VAL A 44 -9.43 7.58 -0.41
C VAL A 44 -8.48 7.23 -1.54
N ARG A 45 -7.43 8.03 -1.70
CA ARG A 45 -6.24 7.67 -2.46
C ARG A 45 -5.17 7.21 -1.48
N VAL A 46 -4.64 6.01 -1.69
CA VAL A 46 -3.56 5.45 -0.89
C VAL A 46 -2.28 5.43 -1.72
N VAL A 47 -1.17 5.79 -1.08
CA VAL A 47 0.18 5.67 -1.65
C VAL A 47 1.06 4.95 -0.63
N VAL A 48 1.67 3.85 -1.05
CA VAL A 48 2.58 3.04 -0.23
C VAL A 48 4.01 3.36 -0.61
N TYR A 49 4.82 3.66 0.39
CA TYR A 49 6.24 3.93 0.26
C TYR A 49 7.06 2.91 1.04
N LYS A 50 8.12 2.39 0.42
CA LYS A 50 9.09 1.49 1.05
C LYS A 50 10.50 1.99 0.75
N THR A 51 11.25 2.23 1.81
CA THR A 51 12.68 2.52 1.79
C THR A 51 13.43 1.42 2.53
N SER A 52 14.77 1.52 2.62
CA SER A 52 15.58 0.63 3.46
C SER A 52 15.21 0.74 4.95
N LEU A 53 14.77 1.92 5.40
CA LEU A 53 14.54 2.23 6.81
C LEU A 53 13.06 2.34 7.18
N GLU A 54 12.16 2.50 6.22
CA GLU A 54 10.76 2.77 6.49
C GLU A 54 9.83 2.03 5.53
N HIS A 55 8.64 1.69 6.01
CA HIS A 55 7.57 1.14 5.18
C HIS A 55 6.26 1.71 5.70
N PHE A 56 5.59 2.56 4.91
CA PHE A 56 4.41 3.28 5.35
C PHE A 56 3.43 3.56 4.21
N ALA A 57 2.15 3.72 4.55
CA ALA A 57 1.11 4.13 3.63
C ALA A 57 0.60 5.52 4.02
N VAL A 58 0.47 6.42 3.03
CA VAL A 58 -0.16 7.73 3.19
C VAL A 58 -1.54 7.69 2.58
N ILE A 59 -2.53 8.16 3.34
CA ILE A 59 -3.94 8.14 2.97
C ILE A 59 -4.40 9.57 2.72
N TYR A 60 -4.90 9.83 1.52
CA TYR A 60 -5.46 11.11 1.11
C TYR A 60 -6.96 10.96 0.88
N PRO A 61 -7.78 11.98 1.17
CA PRO A 61 -9.14 12.05 0.65
C PRO A 61 -9.12 12.06 -0.89
N ARG A 62 -10.17 11.52 -1.52
CA ARG A 62 -10.32 11.58 -2.99
C ARG A 62 -10.47 13.00 -3.54
N LYS A 63 -10.96 13.96 -2.74
CA LYS A 63 -11.14 15.36 -3.15
C LYS A 63 -9.79 15.97 -3.55
N ARG A 64 -9.75 16.69 -4.68
CA ARG A 64 -8.50 17.28 -5.21
C ARG A 64 -7.95 18.31 -4.20
N LEU A 65 -6.65 18.19 -3.87
CA LEU A 65 -5.85 19.12 -3.05
C LEU A 65 -6.09 19.11 -1.52
N SER A 66 -6.51 17.99 -0.95
CA SER A 66 -6.61 17.85 0.51
C SER A 66 -5.34 17.31 1.17
N LYS A 67 -5.04 17.79 2.39
CA LYS A 67 -4.01 17.23 3.27
C LYS A 67 -4.24 15.73 3.51
N PRO A 68 -3.17 14.93 3.74
CA PRO A 68 -3.33 13.54 4.11
C PRO A 68 -4.17 13.43 5.39
N ILE A 69 -5.08 12.47 5.42
CA ILE A 69 -5.93 12.19 6.60
C ILE A 69 -5.25 11.25 7.58
N GLY A 70 -4.23 10.52 7.12
CA GLY A 70 -3.48 9.63 7.99
C GLY A 70 -2.26 9.05 7.32
N VAL A 71 -1.33 8.59 8.15
CA VAL A 71 -0.17 7.81 7.76
C VAL A 71 -0.17 6.54 8.60
N VAL A 72 0.03 5.39 7.96
CA VAL A 72 0.07 4.08 8.60
C VAL A 72 1.48 3.55 8.52
N ASN A 73 2.11 3.28 9.67
CA ASN A 73 3.38 2.60 9.72
C ASN A 73 3.16 1.09 9.49
N LEU A 74 3.60 0.60 8.33
CA LEU A 74 3.33 -0.78 7.91
C LEU A 74 4.25 -1.80 8.56
N ARG A 75 5.40 -1.38 9.13
CA ARG A 75 6.32 -2.29 9.85
C ARG A 75 5.66 -2.94 11.06
N ASN A 76 4.84 -2.16 11.75
CA ASN A 76 4.15 -2.58 12.97
C ASN A 76 2.69 -2.94 12.71
N THR A 77 2.35 -3.35 11.48
CA THR A 77 0.99 -3.80 11.17
C THR A 77 0.95 -5.23 10.67
N ALA A 78 -0.15 -5.91 10.97
CA ALA A 78 -0.58 -7.12 10.28
C ALA A 78 -1.62 -6.73 9.22
N VAL A 79 -1.54 -7.36 8.05
CA VAL A 79 -2.51 -7.18 6.98
C VAL A 79 -3.12 -8.53 6.64
N GLU A 80 -4.44 -8.59 6.59
CA GLU A 80 -5.20 -9.82 6.35
C GLU A 80 -6.30 -9.56 5.35
N ARG A 81 -6.67 -10.60 4.60
CA ARG A 81 -7.85 -10.54 3.73
C ARG A 81 -9.10 -10.44 4.59
N ALA A 82 -10.06 -9.60 4.19
CA ALA A 82 -11.33 -9.52 4.90
C ALA A 82 -12.21 -10.73 4.55
N GLU A 83 -12.72 -11.46 5.54
CA GLU A 83 -13.54 -12.67 5.35
C GLU A 83 -14.89 -12.38 4.68
N SER A 84 -15.51 -11.24 5.01
CA SER A 84 -16.91 -10.92 4.65
C SER A 84 -17.06 -9.85 3.57
N SER A 85 -15.96 -9.40 2.95
CA SER A 85 -16.01 -8.31 1.96
C SER A 85 -14.82 -8.34 1.01
N THR A 86 -14.99 -7.81 -0.20
CA THR A 86 -13.90 -7.62 -1.17
C THR A 86 -12.91 -6.57 -0.65
N GLY A 87 -11.83 -7.01 0.01
CA GLY A 87 -10.87 -6.09 0.62
C GLY A 87 -9.91 -6.72 1.61
N PHE A 88 -9.27 -5.88 2.40
CA PHE A 88 -8.29 -6.26 3.40
C PHE A 88 -8.40 -5.39 4.66
N VAL A 89 -7.90 -5.93 5.78
CA VAL A 89 -7.88 -5.28 7.08
C VAL A 89 -6.43 -5.09 7.50
N VAL A 90 -6.12 -3.89 7.97
CA VAL A 90 -4.82 -3.54 8.53
C VAL A 90 -5.00 -3.35 10.03
N ARG A 91 -4.25 -4.10 10.84
CA ARG A 91 -4.26 -4.04 12.31
C ARG A 91 -2.88 -3.65 12.82
N GLN A 92 -2.80 -2.82 13.85
CA GLN A 92 -1.52 -2.55 14.50
C GLN A 92 -1.14 -3.72 15.41
N LYS A 93 0.10 -4.19 15.29
CA LYS A 93 0.68 -5.22 16.16
C LYS A 93 0.87 -4.62 17.56
N GLY A 94 0.47 -5.36 18.59
CA GLY A 94 0.64 -4.94 19.98
C GLY A 94 -0.49 -4.08 20.55
N TYR A 95 -1.51 -3.77 19.75
CA TYR A 95 -2.78 -3.22 20.24
C TYR A 95 -3.84 -4.31 20.31
N ASP A 96 -4.89 -4.08 21.10
CA ASP A 96 -6.08 -4.90 21.09
C ASP A 96 -6.71 -4.92 19.68
N ASN A 97 -7.35 -6.03 19.32
CA ASN A 97 -7.91 -6.27 17.98
C ASN A 97 -9.00 -5.27 17.56
N THR A 98 -9.29 -4.26 18.38
CA THR A 98 -10.32 -3.24 18.18
C THR A 98 -9.86 -2.15 17.22
N ILE A 99 -8.56 -1.83 17.14
CA ILE A 99 -8.03 -0.77 16.28
C ILE A 99 -7.60 -1.36 14.94
N SER A 100 -8.50 -1.28 13.95
CA SER A 100 -8.23 -1.75 12.59
C SER A 100 -8.75 -0.79 11.53
N ALA A 101 -8.04 -0.72 10.40
CA ALA A 101 -8.48 0.00 9.21
C ALA A 101 -8.88 -1.02 8.14
N LYS A 102 -10.12 -0.93 7.66
CA LYS A 102 -10.63 -1.84 6.63
C LYS A 102 -10.73 -1.12 5.29
N PHE A 103 -10.03 -1.66 4.29
CA PHE A 103 -10.02 -1.14 2.94
C PHE A 103 -10.76 -2.09 2.01
N VAL A 104 -11.64 -1.53 1.19
CA VAL A 104 -12.37 -2.26 0.14
C VAL A 104 -11.74 -1.94 -1.20
N CYS A 105 -11.50 -2.98 -2.00
CA CYS A 105 -10.93 -2.92 -3.33
C CYS A 105 -11.53 -4.01 -4.23
N SER A 106 -11.18 -3.99 -5.52
CA SER A 106 -11.58 -5.06 -6.44
C SER A 106 -10.88 -6.37 -6.05
N GLU A 107 -11.56 -7.51 -6.19
CA GLU A 107 -10.96 -8.81 -5.85
C GLU A 107 -9.66 -9.10 -6.61
N ARG A 108 -9.55 -8.58 -7.83
CA ARG A 108 -8.35 -8.70 -8.68
C ARG A 108 -7.15 -7.95 -8.09
N ASP A 109 -7.40 -6.87 -7.35
CA ASP A 109 -6.36 -6.02 -6.78
C ASP A 109 -5.99 -6.40 -5.34
N VAL A 110 -6.82 -7.18 -4.64
CA VAL A 110 -6.64 -7.52 -3.21
C VAL A 110 -5.24 -8.05 -2.94
N GLU A 111 -4.80 -9.09 -3.66
CA GLU A 111 -3.48 -9.71 -3.43
C GLU A 111 -2.33 -8.72 -3.67
N SER A 112 -2.45 -7.86 -4.68
CA SER A 112 -1.44 -6.83 -4.96
C SER A 112 -1.36 -5.77 -3.85
N TRP A 113 -2.49 -5.45 -3.20
CA TRP A 113 -2.53 -4.54 -2.06
C TRP A 113 -2.04 -5.21 -0.77
N LEU A 114 -2.39 -6.47 -0.54
CA LEU A 114 -1.86 -7.27 0.57
C LEU A 114 -0.33 -7.33 0.50
N ALA A 115 0.23 -7.64 -0.67
CA ALA A 115 1.67 -7.66 -0.89
C ALA A 115 2.33 -6.29 -0.68
N ALA A 116 1.69 -5.20 -1.11
CA ALA A 116 2.19 -3.85 -0.89
C ALA A 116 2.16 -3.46 0.60
N PHE A 117 1.14 -3.88 1.34
CA PHE A 117 1.02 -3.57 2.78
C PHE A 117 1.83 -4.50 3.68
N ALA A 118 2.18 -5.69 3.19
CA ALA A 118 2.96 -6.66 3.94
C ALA A 118 4.36 -6.13 4.24
N SER A 119 4.67 -5.95 5.52
CA SER A 119 6.04 -5.74 5.97
C SER A 119 6.82 -7.04 5.88
N THR A 120 7.35 -7.35 4.70
CA THR A 120 8.47 -8.27 4.58
C THR A 120 9.69 -7.60 5.17
N SER A 121 9.95 -7.87 6.46
CA SER A 121 11.30 -7.71 6.98
C SER A 121 12.14 -8.71 6.20
N SER A 122 12.90 -8.24 5.22
CA SER A 122 14.07 -8.97 4.76
C SER A 122 14.99 -9.07 5.97
N GLN A 123 14.80 -10.12 6.78
CA GLN A 123 15.83 -10.57 7.69
C GLN A 123 16.99 -10.96 6.77
N CYS A 124 17.94 -10.04 6.62
CA CYS A 124 19.27 -10.42 6.19
C CYS A 124 19.74 -11.42 7.25
N HIS A 125 19.66 -12.70 6.94
CA HIS A 125 20.37 -13.74 7.66
C HIS A 125 21.85 -13.47 7.46
N HIS A 126 22.40 -12.52 8.21
CA HIS A 126 23.84 -12.43 8.40
C HIS A 126 24.21 -13.70 9.14
N HIS A 127 24.64 -14.69 8.37
CA HIS A 127 25.28 -15.89 8.83
C HIS A 127 26.55 -15.44 9.58
N THR A 128 26.42 -15.22 10.89
CA THR A 128 27.56 -14.95 11.77
C THR A 128 28.30 -16.25 12.01
N SER A 129 28.95 -16.78 10.97
CA SER A 129 30.02 -17.73 11.14
C SER A 129 31.27 -16.93 11.49
N LEU A 130 31.59 -16.88 12.78
CA LEU A 130 32.87 -16.35 13.25
C LEU A 130 33.99 -17.25 12.69
N PRO A 131 35.10 -16.70 12.17
CA PRO A 131 36.24 -17.50 11.75
C PRO A 131 36.89 -18.12 13.00
N VAL A 132 36.88 -19.45 13.08
CA VAL A 132 37.63 -20.20 14.11
C VAL A 132 39.11 -20.15 13.74
N LEU A 133 39.91 -19.53 14.60
CA LEU A 133 41.36 -19.49 14.50
C LEU A 133 41.89 -20.79 15.10
N LEU A 134 42.40 -21.70 14.27
CA LEU A 134 43.07 -22.93 14.72
C LEU A 134 44.50 -22.56 15.12
N GLU A 135 44.80 -22.61 16.42
CA GLU A 135 46.18 -22.61 16.89
C GLU A 135 46.82 -23.96 16.56
N ALA A 136 47.86 -23.95 15.73
CA ALA A 136 48.65 -25.14 15.42
C ALA A 136 49.67 -25.35 16.56
N GLU A 137 49.54 -26.47 17.27
CA GLU A 137 50.55 -26.94 18.21
C GLU A 137 51.72 -27.55 17.41
N GLU A 138 52.90 -26.95 17.52
CA GLU A 138 54.15 -27.42 16.93
C GLU A 138 54.78 -28.48 17.86
N SER A 139 55.09 -29.66 17.32
CA SER A 139 55.90 -30.70 17.97
C SER A 139 56.92 -31.25 16.98
#